data_AF-H0T5E2-F1
#
_entry.id   AF-H0T5E2-F1
#
_cell.length_a   1.000
_cell.length_b   1.000
_cell.length_c   1.000
_cell.angle_alpha   90.00
_cell.angle_beta   90.00
_cell.angle_gamma   90.00
#
_symmetry.space_group_name_H-M   'P 1'
#
loop_
_entity.id
_entity.type
_entity.pdbx_description
1 polymer ?
#
loop_
_entity_poly.entity_id
_entity_poly.type
_entity_poly.pdbx_seq_one_letter_code
_entity_poly.pdbx_strand_id
1 'polypeptide(L)'
;MALGSSGAQAWTRSGGGVGPRGGTWSSSGSGGCAGGSCSHTGSFTGPRGGVVTNSGQTSCAGGTCTHTGTTTGPYGGTINRSSTFTR
;
A
#
# COMPACT_ATOMS: atom_id res chain seq x y z
N MET A 1 -21.96 15.75 1.01
CA MET A 1 -20.52 15.68 0.66
C MET A 1 -20.25 14.27 0.14
N ALA A 2 -20.40 14.08 -1.17
CA ALA A 2 -20.14 12.81 -1.83
C ALA A 2 -18.62 12.70 -2.07
N LEU A 3 -17.97 11.73 -1.43
CA LEU A 3 -16.58 11.39 -1.72
C LEU A 3 -16.57 10.70 -3.08
N GLY A 4 -16.39 11.51 -4.13
CA GLY A 4 -16.33 11.06 -5.50
C GLY A 4 -15.26 10.00 -5.67
N SER A 5 -15.64 8.88 -6.28
CA SER A 5 -14.73 7.90 -6.86
C SER A 5 -13.92 8.59 -7.96
N SER A 6 -12.82 9.24 -7.61
CA SER A 6 -11.91 9.82 -8.59
C SER A 6 -11.21 8.68 -9.31
N GLY A 7 -11.43 8.55 -10.61
CA GLY A 7 -10.85 7.49 -11.42
C GLY A 7 -9.34 7.45 -11.26
N ALA A 8 -8.78 6.25 -11.06
CA ALA A 8 -7.56 5.82 -11.71
C ALA A 8 -6.34 6.78 -11.75
N GLN A 9 -6.20 7.73 -10.83
CA GLN A 9 -5.02 8.60 -10.80
C GLN A 9 -3.87 7.86 -10.12
N ALA A 10 -2.80 7.65 -10.86
CA ALA A 10 -1.53 7.24 -10.29
C ALA A 10 -1.14 8.26 -9.21
N TRP A 11 -1.01 7.79 -7.98
CA TRP A 11 -0.62 8.58 -6.84
C TRP A 11 0.75 8.13 -6.35
N THR A 12 1.52 9.08 -5.85
CA THR A 12 2.78 8.86 -5.17
C THR A 12 2.71 9.54 -3.82
N ARG A 13 3.14 8.84 -2.78
CA ARG A 13 3.26 9.36 -1.42
C ARG A 13 4.69 9.13 -0.96
N SER A 14 5.32 10.16 -0.44
CA SER A 14 6.62 10.06 0.20
C SER A 14 6.53 10.76 1.55
N GLY A 15 7.15 10.18 2.56
CA GLY A 15 7.15 10.69 3.91
C GLY A 15 8.47 10.40 4.57
N GLY A 16 8.81 11.18 5.58
CA GLY A 16 10.01 10.93 6.37
C GLY A 16 10.12 11.93 7.50
N GLY A 17 10.86 11.56 8.52
CA GLY A 17 11.05 12.40 9.68
C GLY A 17 12.00 11.78 10.68
N VAL A 18 12.26 12.53 11.74
CA VAL A 18 13.07 12.07 12.86
C VAL A 18 12.12 11.57 13.95
N GLY A 19 12.24 10.29 14.28
CA GLY A 19 11.51 9.67 15.37
C GLY A 19 12.10 9.99 16.74
N PRO A 20 11.39 9.67 17.83
CA PRO A 20 11.92 9.82 19.18
C PRO A 20 13.20 8.99 19.32
N ARG A 21 14.26 9.62 19.85
CA ARG A 21 15.67 9.14 19.92
C ARG A 21 16.56 9.43 18.69
N GLY A 22 16.16 10.35 17.80
CA GLY A 22 17.02 10.84 16.71
C GLY A 22 17.12 9.91 15.50
N GLY A 23 16.37 8.82 15.48
CA GLY A 23 16.36 7.89 14.36
C GLY A 23 15.51 8.41 13.20
N THR A 24 16.06 8.46 12.00
CA THR A 24 15.33 8.88 10.79
C THR A 24 14.51 7.74 10.22
N TRP A 25 13.25 7.99 9.91
CA TRP A 25 12.45 7.08 9.12
C TRP A 25 12.08 7.73 7.79
N SER A 26 11.86 6.90 6.78
CA SER A 26 11.43 7.34 5.46
C SER A 26 10.44 6.34 4.90
N SER A 27 9.52 6.81 4.09
CA SER A 27 8.53 6.00 3.42
C SER A 27 8.29 6.53 2.03
N SER A 28 7.99 5.63 1.12
CA SER A 28 7.67 5.93 -0.26
C SER A 28 6.66 4.90 -0.73
N GLY A 29 5.61 5.34 -1.39
CA GLY A 29 4.63 4.43 -1.97
C GLY A 29 3.98 5.05 -3.18
N SER A 30 3.53 4.18 -4.06
CA SER A 30 2.89 4.54 -5.31
C SER A 30 1.76 3.58 -5.58
N GLY A 31 0.68 4.06 -6.16
CA GLY A 31 -0.40 3.19 -6.57
C GLY A 31 -1.24 3.85 -7.63
N GLY A 32 -2.07 3.05 -8.28
CA GLY A 32 -2.96 3.51 -9.32
C GLY A 32 -4.11 2.54 -9.46
N CYS A 33 -5.18 3.00 -10.09
CA CYS A 33 -6.23 2.12 -10.56
C CYS A 33 -6.35 2.29 -12.06
N ALA A 34 -6.77 1.25 -12.78
CA ALA A 34 -7.07 1.31 -14.19
C ALA A 34 -8.09 0.21 -14.51
N GLY A 35 -9.16 0.57 -15.23
CA GLY A 35 -10.08 -0.42 -15.82
C GLY A 35 -10.75 -1.40 -14.84
N GLY A 36 -10.97 -1.01 -13.57
CA GLY A 36 -11.58 -1.88 -12.56
C GLY A 36 -10.57 -2.67 -11.71
N SER A 37 -9.27 -2.51 -11.95
CA SER A 37 -8.20 -3.04 -11.11
C SER A 37 -7.38 -1.92 -10.49
N CYS A 38 -7.10 -1.99 -9.19
CA CYS A 38 -6.19 -1.12 -8.47
C CYS A 38 -4.95 -1.88 -8.05
N SER A 39 -3.81 -1.24 -8.04
CA SER A 39 -2.59 -1.79 -7.44
C SER A 39 -1.80 -0.70 -6.74
N HIS A 40 -1.10 -1.08 -5.68
CA HIS A 40 -0.24 -0.18 -4.94
C HIS A 40 1.01 -0.91 -4.46
N THR A 41 2.07 -0.14 -4.27
CA THR A 41 3.34 -0.56 -3.71
C THR A 41 3.80 0.50 -2.72
N GLY A 42 4.54 0.07 -1.71
CA GLY A 42 4.99 0.90 -0.62
C GLY A 42 6.24 0.31 0.00
N SER A 43 7.14 1.18 0.44
CA SER A 43 8.34 0.86 1.19
C SER A 43 8.43 1.81 2.37
N PHE A 44 8.85 1.29 3.51
CA PHE A 44 9.03 2.02 4.74
C PHE A 44 10.36 1.62 5.35
N THR A 45 11.29 2.55 5.45
CA THR A 45 12.59 2.38 6.09
C THR A 45 12.54 2.98 7.48
N GLY A 46 12.69 2.12 8.49
CA GLY A 46 12.72 2.52 9.89
C GLY A 46 14.09 3.02 10.35
N PRO A 47 14.14 3.65 11.53
CA PRO A 47 15.34 4.26 12.10
C PRO A 47 16.47 3.31 12.45
N ARG A 48 16.20 2.01 12.49
CA ARG A 48 17.19 0.95 12.73
C ARG A 48 17.63 0.25 11.43
N GLY A 49 17.39 0.86 10.27
CA GLY A 49 17.71 0.29 8.96
C GLY A 49 16.75 -0.81 8.49
N GLY A 50 15.70 -1.10 9.26
CA GLY A 50 14.70 -2.09 8.86
C GLY A 50 13.78 -1.57 7.76
N VAL A 51 13.77 -2.22 6.60
CA VAL A 51 12.87 -1.92 5.48
C VAL A 51 11.65 -2.85 5.52
N VAL A 52 10.46 -2.26 5.52
CA VAL A 52 9.19 -2.95 5.27
C VAL A 52 8.76 -2.62 3.86
N THR A 53 8.42 -3.61 3.06
CA THR A 53 7.77 -3.42 1.76
C THR A 53 6.34 -3.94 1.82
N ASN A 54 5.42 -3.26 1.14
CA ASN A 54 4.05 -3.71 0.97
C ASN A 54 3.65 -3.52 -0.49
N SER A 55 2.97 -4.51 -1.03
CA SER A 55 2.31 -4.44 -2.33
C SER A 55 0.88 -4.93 -2.19
N GLY A 56 -0.03 -4.41 -2.98
CA GLY A 56 -1.39 -4.90 -3.06
C GLY A 56 -2.00 -4.70 -4.42
N GLN A 57 -2.96 -5.56 -4.75
CA GLN A 57 -3.77 -5.49 -5.93
C GLN A 57 -5.22 -5.76 -5.56
N THR A 58 -6.11 -4.90 -6.03
CA THR A 58 -7.55 -5.05 -5.95
C THR A 58 -8.09 -5.22 -7.36
N SER A 59 -8.94 -6.21 -7.60
CA SER A 59 -9.65 -6.37 -8.86
C SER A 59 -11.14 -6.46 -8.59
N CYS A 60 -11.92 -5.62 -9.27
CA CYS A 60 -13.36 -5.59 -9.17
C CYS A 60 -13.99 -6.04 -10.48
N ALA A 61 -14.74 -7.14 -10.44
CA ALA A 61 -15.46 -7.68 -11.58
C ALA A 61 -16.87 -8.12 -11.15
N GLY A 62 -17.89 -7.72 -11.91
CA GLY A 62 -19.27 -8.21 -11.75
C GLY A 62 -19.88 -8.01 -10.35
N GLY A 63 -19.54 -6.91 -9.67
CA GLY A 63 -20.04 -6.61 -8.31
C GLY A 63 -19.22 -7.24 -7.18
N THR A 64 -18.21 -8.04 -7.48
CA THR A 64 -17.27 -8.58 -6.49
C THR A 64 -15.89 -7.95 -6.65
N CYS A 65 -15.32 -7.46 -5.56
CA CYS A 65 -13.96 -6.93 -5.50
C CYS A 65 -13.08 -7.86 -4.66
N THR A 66 -12.00 -8.38 -5.23
CA THR A 66 -10.98 -9.14 -4.52
C THR A 66 -9.76 -8.25 -4.32
N HIS A 67 -9.24 -8.19 -3.10
CA HIS A 67 -8.01 -7.50 -2.76
C HIS A 67 -7.00 -8.50 -2.19
N THR A 68 -5.82 -8.53 -2.76
CA THR A 68 -4.67 -9.31 -2.28
C THR A 68 -3.52 -8.36 -1.99
N GLY A 69 -2.82 -8.57 -0.89
CA GLY A 69 -1.68 -7.75 -0.52
C GLY A 69 -0.64 -8.53 0.25
N THR A 70 0.63 -8.25 -0.04
CA THR A 70 1.78 -8.87 0.59
C THR A 70 2.59 -7.80 1.31
N THR A 71 2.91 -8.04 2.57
CA THR A 71 3.78 -7.18 3.37
C THR A 71 4.99 -7.98 3.79
N THR A 72 6.18 -7.56 3.39
CA THR A 72 7.44 -8.15 3.83
C THR A 72 8.10 -7.21 4.83
N GLY A 73 8.34 -7.73 6.03
CA GLY A 73 8.99 -7.00 7.11
C GLY A 73 10.52 -7.06 7.03
N PRO A 74 11.21 -6.23 7.83
CA PRO A 74 12.66 -6.08 7.82
C PRO A 74 13.44 -7.32 8.24
N TYR A 75 12.77 -8.25 8.93
CA TYR A 75 13.36 -9.49 9.43
C TYR A 75 12.96 -10.71 8.56
N GLY A 76 12.54 -10.50 7.32
CA GLY A 76 12.16 -11.56 6.38
C GLY A 76 10.75 -12.15 6.58
N GLY A 77 10.04 -11.73 7.62
CA GLY A 77 8.65 -12.13 7.85
C GLY A 77 7.73 -11.57 6.76
N THR A 78 7.02 -12.45 6.05
CA THR A 78 6.07 -12.06 5.01
C THR A 78 4.65 -12.37 5.45
N ILE A 79 3.75 -11.41 5.29
CA ILE A 79 2.33 -11.54 5.58
C ILE A 79 1.57 -11.40 4.26
N ASN A 80 0.80 -12.42 3.91
CA ASN A 80 -0.14 -12.34 2.80
C ASN A 80 -1.56 -12.10 3.34
N ARG A 81 -2.25 -11.13 2.75
CA ARG A 81 -3.64 -10.77 3.05
C ARG A 81 -4.47 -10.94 1.80
N SER A 82 -5.62 -11.58 1.95
CA SER A 82 -6.62 -11.72 0.89
C SER A 82 -7.97 -11.37 1.50
N SER A 83 -8.70 -10.48 0.84
CA SER A 83 -10.00 -9.99 1.28
C SER A 83 -10.91 -9.89 0.08
N THR A 84 -12.15 -10.35 0.23
CA THR A 84 -13.17 -10.27 -0.82
C THR A 84 -14.32 -9.43 -0.30
N PHE A 85 -14.73 -8.45 -1.09
CA PHE A 85 -15.83 -7.55 -0.80
C PHE A 85 -16.86 -7.70 -1.91
N THR A 86 -18.10 -7.99 -1.53
CA THR A 86 -19.23 -8.08 -2.46
C THR A 86 -20.21 -6.98 -2.09
N ARG A 87 -20.69 -6.26 -3.10
CA ARG A 87 -21.70 -5.20 -2.94
C ARG A 87 -23.07 -5.69 -3.37
#